data_AF-A0A9X3WVS4-F1
#
_entry.id   AF-A0A9X3WVS4-F1
#
_cell.length_a   1.000
_cell.length_b   1.000
_cell.length_c   1.000
_cell.angle_alpha   90.00
_cell.angle_beta   90.00
_cell.angle_gamma   90.00
#
_symmetry.space_group_name_H-M   'P 1'
#
loop_
_entity.id
_entity.type
_entity.pdbx_description
1 polymer ?
#
loop_
_entity_poly.entity_id
_entity_poly.type
_entity_poly.pdbx_seq_one_letter_code
_entity_poly.pdbx_strand_id
1 'polypeptide(L)'
;MCNGGFEKDRQTLKKLCPAKQMGIICEGQAQCPVAQGIRIPLSEDRRIFTPIDRSSYKWEKEYDKRTAVERVNSRLDVSFGFELHTIRGMAEMKLRCGLALCVMLAMALGRIKENQPKKMRSLASA
;
A
#
# COMPACT_ATOMS: atom_id res chain seq x y z
N MET A 1 3.81 -15.92 14.03
CA MET A 1 4.66 -15.17 14.98
C MET A 1 3.97 -13.86 15.34
N CYS A 2 4.08 -13.41 16.59
CA CYS A 2 3.47 -12.14 17.01
C CYS A 2 4.26 -10.96 16.44
N ASN A 3 3.58 -9.84 16.19
CA ASN A 3 4.23 -8.62 15.72
C ASN A 3 5.05 -7.97 16.85
N GLY A 4 6.35 -7.77 16.62
CA GLY A 4 7.27 -7.10 17.53
C GLY A 4 7.59 -5.65 17.14
N GLY A 5 6.98 -5.14 16.08
CA GLY A 5 7.14 -3.77 15.59
C GLY A 5 8.25 -3.60 14.55
N PHE A 6 8.31 -2.39 13.99
CA PHE A 6 9.33 -1.97 13.03
C PHE A 6 10.49 -1.26 13.74
N GLU A 7 11.70 -1.74 13.53
CA GLU A 7 12.94 -1.16 14.05
C GLU A 7 13.55 -0.24 12.98
N LYS A 8 13.35 1.08 13.12
CA LYS A 8 13.73 2.09 12.10
C LYS A 8 15.23 2.10 11.81
N ASP A 9 16.07 2.02 12.84
CA ASP A 9 17.54 2.11 12.68
C ASP A 9 18.12 0.90 11.94
N ARG A 10 17.47 -0.25 12.07
CA ARG A 10 17.90 -1.52 11.46
C ARG A 10 17.18 -1.84 10.15
N GLN A 11 16.12 -1.10 9.83
CA GLN A 11 15.21 -1.41 8.71
C GLN A 11 14.73 -2.87 8.76
N THR A 12 14.33 -3.33 9.94
CA THR A 12 13.86 -4.71 10.20
C THR A 12 12.47 -4.74 10.81
N LEU A 13 11.68 -5.75 10.45
CA LEU A 13 10.49 -6.14 11.18
C LEU A 13 10.86 -7.19 12.23
N LYS A 14 10.54 -6.90 13.49
CA LYS A 14 10.72 -7.85 14.58
C LYS A 14 9.50 -8.75 14.68
N LYS A 15 9.71 -10.06 14.70
CA LYS A 15 8.69 -11.08 14.91
C LYS A 15 8.97 -11.82 16.21
N LEU A 16 8.02 -11.81 17.13
CA LEU A 16 8.17 -12.40 18.46
C LEU A 16 7.63 -13.83 18.50
N CYS A 17 8.18 -14.62 19.42
CA CYS A 17 7.68 -15.95 19.73
C CYS A 17 6.22 -15.86 20.24
N PRO A 18 5.26 -16.55 19.59
CA PRO A 18 3.87 -16.56 20.05
C PRO A 18 3.69 -17.12 21.45
N ALA A 19 4.39 -18.21 21.78
CA ALA A 19 4.27 -18.86 23.07
C ALA A 19 4.61 -17.90 24.21
N LYS A 20 5.72 -17.18 24.08
CA LYS A 20 6.14 -16.16 25.05
C LYS A 20 5.16 -14.99 25.14
N GLN A 21 4.64 -14.52 24.00
CA GLN A 21 3.79 -13.33 23.96
C GLN A 21 2.34 -13.60 24.36
N MET A 22 1.86 -14.82 24.16
CA MET A 22 0.50 -15.25 24.49
C MET A 22 0.45 -16.05 25.81
N GLY A 23 1.57 -16.21 26.50
CA GLY A 23 1.64 -16.92 27.79
C GLY A 23 1.42 -18.43 27.69
N ILE A 24 1.67 -19.04 26.53
CA ILE A 24 1.50 -20.47 26.29
C ILE A 24 2.79 -21.19 26.70
N ILE A 25 2.67 -22.27 27.48
CA ILE A 25 3.80 -23.11 27.85
C ILE A 25 4.23 -23.93 26.64
N CYS A 26 5.46 -23.72 26.17
CA CYS A 26 6.04 -24.45 25.05
C CYS A 26 7.18 -25.33 25.57
N GLU A 27 7.00 -26.65 25.53
CA GLU A 27 7.99 -27.63 26.01
C GLU A 27 9.34 -27.50 25.29
N GLY A 28 9.32 -27.14 24.00
CA GLY A 28 10.51 -26.91 23.17
C GLY A 28 11.16 -25.54 23.33
N GLN A 29 10.69 -24.68 24.25
CA GLN A 29 11.18 -23.30 24.36
C GLN A 29 12.68 -23.21 24.67
N ALA A 30 13.20 -24.15 25.46
CA ALA A 30 14.62 -24.18 25.84
C ALA A 30 15.56 -24.50 24.67
N GLN A 31 15.09 -25.26 23.68
CA GLN A 31 15.88 -25.71 22.53
C GLN A 31 15.59 -24.88 21.27
N CYS A 32 14.59 -23.99 21.30
CA CYS A 32 14.14 -23.26 20.14
C CYS A 32 15.07 -22.08 19.79
N PRO A 33 15.70 -22.08 18.61
CA PRO A 33 16.66 -21.04 18.21
C PRO A 33 15.99 -19.66 18.00
N VAL A 34 14.67 -19.63 17.86
CA VAL A 34 13.86 -18.42 17.64
C VAL A 34 13.01 -18.03 18.85
N ALA A 35 13.29 -18.58 20.03
CA ALA A 35 12.50 -18.33 21.25
C ALA A 35 12.42 -16.84 21.64
N GLN A 36 13.44 -16.04 21.29
CA GLN A 36 13.45 -14.60 21.52
C GLN A 36 12.78 -13.77 20.42
N GLY A 37 12.45 -14.41 19.30
CA GLY A 37 11.97 -13.78 18.08
C GLY A 37 13.06 -13.60 17.01
N ILE A 38 12.62 -13.35 15.78
CA ILE A 38 13.49 -13.10 14.62
C ILE A 38 13.36 -11.67 14.14
N ARG A 39 14.34 -11.22 13.39
CA ARG A 39 14.31 -9.94 12.67
C ARG A 39 14.38 -10.22 11.19
N ILE A 40 13.46 -9.64 10.43
CA ILE A 40 13.41 -9.80 8.98
C ILE A 40 13.76 -8.44 8.36
N PRO A 41 14.87 -8.33 7.63
CA PRO A 41 15.22 -7.12 6.89
C PRO A 41 14.16 -6.76 5.85
N LEU A 42 13.83 -5.47 5.71
CA LEU A 42 12.96 -4.99 4.63
C LEU A 42 13.56 -5.21 3.24
N SER A 43 14.89 -5.42 3.15
CA SER A 43 15.60 -5.69 1.90
C SER A 43 15.38 -7.10 1.37
N GLU A 44 14.93 -8.05 2.20
CA GLU A 44 14.69 -9.44 1.79
C GLU A 44 13.65 -9.49 0.66
N ASP A 45 12.53 -8.81 0.85
CA ASP A 45 11.54 -8.53 -0.18
C ASP A 45 10.74 -7.29 0.24
N ARG A 46 10.98 -6.18 -0.45
CA ARG A 46 10.32 -4.88 -0.16
C ARG A 46 8.81 -4.89 -0.45
N ARG A 47 8.32 -5.83 -1.27
CA ARG A 47 6.89 -6.00 -1.55
C ARG A 47 6.19 -6.74 -0.42
N ILE A 48 6.90 -7.66 0.22
CA ILE A 48 6.38 -8.46 1.34
C ILE A 48 6.59 -7.74 2.67
N PHE A 49 7.82 -7.33 2.94
CA PHE A 49 8.24 -6.69 4.17
C PHE A 49 8.24 -5.18 3.99
N THR A 50 7.21 -4.54 4.53
CA THR A 50 7.08 -3.08 4.56
C THR A 50 7.32 -2.57 5.99
N PRO A 51 7.51 -1.25 6.20
CA PRO A 51 7.60 -0.69 7.55
C PRO A 51 6.36 -0.93 8.43
N ILE A 52 5.24 -1.30 7.82
CA ILE A 52 4.04 -1.72 8.54
C ILE A 52 3.97 -3.23 8.44
N ASP A 53 4.01 -3.89 9.60
CA ASP A 53 3.91 -5.34 9.67
C ASP A 53 2.55 -5.82 9.16
N ARG A 54 2.53 -6.78 8.22
CA ARG A 54 1.31 -7.33 7.62
C ARG A 54 0.33 -7.96 8.61
N SER A 55 0.82 -8.47 9.74
CA SER A 55 -0.04 -9.03 10.79
C SER A 55 -0.52 -8.00 11.81
N SER A 56 -0.32 -6.70 11.54
CA SER A 56 -0.78 -5.62 12.41
C SER A 56 -2.15 -5.12 12.02
N TYR A 57 -2.95 -4.71 13.00
CA TYR A 57 -4.21 -3.98 12.75
C TYR A 57 -4.02 -2.69 11.95
N LYS A 58 -2.82 -2.09 12.02
CA LYS A 58 -2.49 -0.92 11.20
C LYS A 58 -2.40 -1.29 9.72
N TRP A 59 -1.80 -2.43 9.40
CA TRP A 59 -1.75 -2.91 8.02
C TRP A 59 -3.15 -3.14 7.47
N GLU A 60 -4.00 -3.85 8.21
CA GLU A 60 -5.39 -4.10 7.82
C GLU A 60 -6.12 -2.80 7.45
N LYS A 61 -6.14 -1.83 8.38
CA LYS A 61 -6.79 -0.52 8.17
C LYS A 61 -6.25 0.26 6.97
N GLU A 62 -4.94 0.20 6.71
CA GLU A 62 -4.34 0.88 5.57
C GLU A 62 -4.59 0.12 4.25
N TYR A 63 -4.57 -1.21 4.30
CA TYR A 63 -4.78 -2.08 3.15
C TYR A 63 -6.23 -2.08 2.68
N ASP A 64 -7.21 -1.83 3.57
CA ASP A 64 -8.61 -1.61 3.21
C ASP A 64 -8.80 -0.43 2.25
N LYS A 65 -7.87 0.53 2.23
CA LYS A 65 -7.89 1.66 1.29
C LYS A 65 -7.38 1.27 -0.11
N ARG A 66 -6.90 0.04 -0.33
CA ARG A 66 -6.39 -0.46 -1.63
C ARG A 66 -7.38 -0.24 -2.76
N THR A 67 -8.66 -0.50 -2.53
CA THR A 67 -9.71 -0.34 -3.54
C THR A 67 -9.79 1.12 -4.05
N ALA A 68 -9.42 2.10 -3.23
CA ALA A 68 -9.34 3.49 -3.67
C ALA A 68 -8.21 3.71 -4.68
N VAL A 69 -7.05 3.09 -4.47
CA VAL A 69 -5.91 3.12 -5.39
C VAL A 69 -6.25 2.38 -6.69
N GLU A 70 -6.88 1.22 -6.60
CA GLU A 70 -7.31 0.44 -7.78
C GLU A 70 -8.29 1.22 -8.66
N ARG A 71 -9.20 1.99 -8.05
CA ARG A 71 -10.09 2.90 -8.80
C ARG A 71 -9.32 4.01 -9.53
N VAL A 72 -8.22 4.52 -8.98
CA VAL A 72 -7.36 5.50 -9.68
C VAL A 72 -6.66 4.84 -10.86
N ASN A 73 -6.12 3.64 -10.67
CA ASN A 73 -5.47 2.88 -11.74
C ASN A 73 -6.45 2.55 -12.88
N SER A 74 -7.66 2.08 -12.55
CA SER A 74 -8.72 1.83 -13.55
C SER A 74 -9.07 3.09 -14.36
N ARG A 75 -9.06 4.28 -13.74
CA ARG A 75 -9.29 5.54 -14.48
C ARG A 75 -8.14 5.89 -15.39
N LEU A 76 -6.89 5.71 -14.95
CA LEU A 76 -5.73 5.92 -15.82
C LEU A 76 -5.80 5.00 -17.04
N ASP A 77 -6.14 3.74 -16.83
CA ASP A 77 -6.15 2.71 -17.86
C ASP A 77 -7.30 2.93 -18.85
N VAL A 78 -8.54 2.94 -18.35
CA VAL A 78 -9.76 2.97 -19.18
C VAL A 78 -10.15 4.40 -19.56
N SER A 79 -10.27 5.30 -18.57
CA SER A 79 -10.83 6.64 -18.84
C SER A 79 -9.88 7.60 -19.53
N PHE A 80 -8.57 7.47 -19.27
CA PHE A 80 -7.52 8.21 -19.97
C PHE A 80 -6.89 7.40 -21.12
N GLY A 81 -7.35 6.16 -21.35
CA GLY A 81 -7.00 5.34 -22.49
C GLY A 81 -5.55 4.85 -22.51
N PHE A 82 -4.89 4.76 -21.34
CA PHE A 82 -3.53 4.20 -21.27
C PHE A 82 -3.47 2.69 -21.47
N GLU A 83 -4.62 1.99 -21.45
CA GLU A 83 -4.73 0.60 -21.91
C GLU A 83 -4.43 0.46 -23.40
N LEU A 84 -4.59 1.55 -24.17
CA LEU A 84 -4.20 1.63 -25.57
C LEU A 84 -2.72 1.99 -25.64
N HIS A 85 -1.90 0.96 -25.84
CA HIS A 85 -0.43 1.02 -25.83
C HIS A 85 0.16 1.74 -27.07
N THR A 86 -0.25 2.99 -27.27
CA THR A 86 0.19 3.87 -28.36
C THR A 86 1.50 4.59 -28.04
N ILE A 87 1.83 4.71 -26.74
CA ILE A 87 3.02 5.40 -26.24
C ILE A 87 4.13 4.37 -26.02
N ARG A 88 5.28 4.59 -26.68
CA ARG A 88 6.44 3.68 -26.58
C ARG A 88 7.53 4.17 -25.61
N GLY A 89 7.64 5.48 -25.43
CA GLY A 89 8.70 6.09 -24.62
C GLY A 89 8.35 6.16 -23.13
N MET A 90 9.23 5.66 -22.26
CA MET A 90 9.04 5.73 -20.80
C MET A 90 8.92 7.17 -20.28
N ALA A 91 9.68 8.12 -20.86
CA ALA A 91 9.60 9.53 -20.47
C ALA A 91 8.24 10.15 -20.84
N GLU A 92 7.74 9.84 -22.04
CA GLU A 92 6.45 10.30 -22.53
C GLU A 92 5.29 9.71 -21.72
N MET A 93 5.37 8.41 -21.39
CA MET A 93 4.40 7.74 -20.54
C MET A 93 4.35 8.37 -19.14
N LYS A 94 5.52 8.63 -18.53
CA LYS A 94 5.60 9.31 -17.23
C LYS A 94 4.96 10.69 -17.27
N LEU A 95 5.22 11.47 -18.31
CA LEU A 95 4.63 12.80 -18.49
C LEU A 95 3.11 12.72 -18.62
N ARG A 96 2.59 11.84 -19.48
CA ARG A 96 1.14 11.68 -19.70
C ARG A 96 0.42 11.17 -18.47
N CYS A 97 0.98 10.19 -17.75
CA CYS A 97 0.45 9.76 -16.45
C CYS A 97 0.42 10.90 -15.43
N GLY A 98 1.49 11.69 -15.33
CA GLY A 98 1.56 12.85 -14.43
C GLY A 98 0.48 13.89 -14.75
N LEU A 99 0.31 14.22 -16.02
CA LEU A 99 -0.74 15.13 -16.49
C LEU A 99 -2.14 14.60 -16.18
N ALA A 100 -2.41 13.31 -16.44
CA ALA A 100 -3.70 12.70 -16.13
C ALA A 100 -4.05 12.79 -14.64
N LEU A 101 -3.08 12.54 -13.75
CA LEU A 101 -3.27 12.68 -12.31
C LEU A 101 -3.57 14.14 -11.90
N CYS A 102 -2.87 15.12 -12.49
CA CYS A 102 -3.14 16.54 -12.26
C CYS A 102 -4.54 16.94 -12.71
N VAL A 103 -4.96 16.49 -13.90
CA VAL A 103 -6.31 16.74 -14.45
C VAL A 103 -7.38 16.13 -13.54
N MET A 104 -7.20 14.90 -13.05
CA MET A 104 -8.15 14.28 -12.12
C MET A 104 -8.36 15.12 -10.85
N LEU A 105 -7.28 15.69 -10.30
CA LEU A 105 -7.34 16.55 -9.12
C LEU A 105 -8.01 17.90 -9.42
N ALA A 106 -7.63 18.53 -10.53
CA ALA A 106 -8.20 19.81 -10.96
C ALA A 106 -9.70 19.70 -11.23
N MET A 107 -10.14 18.61 -11.88
CA MET A 107 -11.56 18.33 -12.12
C MET A 107 -12.34 18.12 -10.83
N ALA A 108 -11.80 17.34 -9.89
CA ALA A 108 -12.44 17.13 -8.59
C ALA A 108 -12.62 18.45 -7.85
N LEU A 109 -11.58 19.29 -7.82
CA LEU A 109 -11.63 20.62 -7.21
C LEU A 109 -12.66 21.53 -7.90
N GLY A 110 -12.67 21.59 -9.23
CA GLY A 110 -13.60 22.41 -10.00
C GLY A 110 -15.06 22.03 -9.74
N ARG A 111 -15.38 20.74 -9.80
CA ARG A 111 -16.74 20.23 -9.52
C ARG A 111 -17.20 20.51 -8.09
N ILE A 112 -16.30 20.43 -7.11
CA ILE A 112 -16.64 20.79 -5.73
C ILE A 112 -16.95 22.30 -5.64
N LYS A 113 -16.12 23.15 -6.25
CA LYS A 113 -16.34 24.61 -6.29
C LYS A 113 -17.65 24.99 -6.99
N GLU A 114 -18.07 24.22 -7.99
CA GLU A 114 -19.36 24.39 -8.68
C GLU A 114 -20.56 23.74 -7.94
N ASN A 115 -20.39 23.30 -6.68
CA ASN A 115 -21.42 22.60 -5.91
C ASN A 115 -21.96 21.31 -6.58
N GLN A 116 -21.12 20.62 -7.34
CA GLN A 116 -21.42 19.34 -8.00
C GLN A 116 -20.61 18.16 -7.41
N PRO A 117 -20.68 17.88 -6.09
CA PRO A 117 -19.84 16.85 -5.46
C PRO A 117 -20.09 15.45 -6.04
N LYS A 118 -21.33 15.14 -6.48
CA LYS A 118 -21.67 13.87 -7.12
C LYS A 118 -20.91 13.65 -8.44
N LYS A 119 -20.53 14.73 -9.14
CA LYS A 119 -19.81 14.69 -10.42
C LYS A 119 -18.30 14.86 -10.27
N MET A 120 -17.75 14.86 -9.05
CA MET A 120 -16.33 15.15 -8.77
C MET A 120 -15.32 14.26 -9.55
N ARG A 121 -15.74 13.08 -10.01
CA ARG A 121 -14.90 12.13 -10.77
C ARG A 121 -15.30 12.00 -12.24
N SER A 122 -16.39 12.65 -12.66
CA SER A 122 -16.93 12.48 -14.01
C SER A 122 -16.11 13.25 -15.03
N LEU A 123 -15.56 12.52 -16.01
CA LEU A 123 -14.89 13.09 -17.18
C LEU A 123 -15.89 13.67 -18.19
N ALA A 124 -17.08 13.10 -18.28
CA ALA A 124 -18.14 13.56 -19.16
C ALA A 124 -19.10 14.52 -18.43
N SER A 125 -19.56 15.54 -19.16
CA SER A 125 -20.70 16.38 -18.78
C SER A 125 -22.00 15.73 -19.26
N ALA A 126 -22.38 14.60 -18.67
CA ALA A 126 -23.77 14.14 -18.68
C ALA A 126 -24.37 14.44 -17.30
#